data_AF-A0A699W284-F1
#
_entry.id   AF-A0A699W284-F1
#
_cell.length_a   1.000
_cell.length_b   1.000
_cell.length_c   1.000
_cell.angle_alpha   90.00
_cell.angle_beta   90.00
_cell.angle_gamma   90.00
#
_symmetry.space_group_name_H-M   'P 1'
#
loop_
_entity.id
_entity.type
_entity.pdbx_description
1 polymer ?
#
loop_
_entity_poly.entity_id
_entity_poly.type
_entity_poly.pdbx_seq_one_letter_code
_entity_poly.pdbx_strand_id
1 'polypeptide(L)'
;AAENQVKFATCTLHSVALTWWNTHVQTIGHEAAYGMSWKTLMKMMTDKYCPRNEIRKLEIELWELKVKGTDLASYTQRFQELALLCGQYVGGLPDMIHGSVVASKPKTMQEAIEISTELMDKKIRTFAERETASKRKFENTSRTTRNQQQ
;
A
#
# COMPACT_ATOMS: atom_id res chain seq x y z
N ALA A 1 -6.14 -2.80 -20.40
CA ALA A 1 -6.56 -3.25 -19.04
C ALA A 1 -6.57 -2.13 -18.00
N ALA A 2 -5.71 -1.10 -18.07
CA ALA A 2 -5.64 -0.04 -17.05
C ALA A 2 -6.78 1.01 -17.10
N GLU A 3 -7.42 1.21 -18.25
CA GLU A 3 -8.37 2.33 -18.48
C GLU A 3 -9.67 2.28 -17.67
N ASN A 4 -10.01 1.14 -17.05
CA ASN A 4 -11.25 0.99 -16.28
C ASN A 4 -11.04 0.80 -14.77
N GLN A 5 -9.81 0.87 -14.26
CA GLN A 5 -9.52 0.58 -12.85
C GLN A 5 -10.28 1.50 -11.88
N VAL A 6 -10.33 2.80 -12.18
CA VAL A 6 -11.07 3.80 -11.38
C VAL A 6 -12.57 3.49 -11.37
N LYS A 7 -13.16 3.15 -12.53
CA LYS A 7 -14.57 2.75 -12.65
C LYS A 7 -14.87 1.52 -11.80
N PHE A 8 -14.05 0.47 -11.92
CA PHE A 8 -14.25 -0.76 -11.14
C PHE A 8 -14.12 -0.54 -9.64
N ALA A 9 -13.09 0.17 -9.19
CA ALA A 9 -12.87 0.41 -7.76
C ALA A 9 -13.95 1.33 -7.15
N THR A 10 -14.46 2.29 -7.90
CA THR A 10 -15.49 3.20 -7.38
C THR A 10 -16.85 2.52 -7.24
N CYS A 11 -17.11 1.48 -8.03
CA CYS A 11 -18.29 0.62 -7.87
C CYS A 11 -18.27 -0.23 -6.59
N THR A 12 -17.11 -0.44 -5.95
CA THR A 12 -17.03 -1.18 -4.69
C THR A 12 -17.16 -0.29 -3.45
N LEU A 13 -17.28 1.03 -3.64
CA LEU A 13 -17.46 1.97 -2.54
C LEU A 13 -18.89 1.86 -1.98
N HIS A 14 -19.00 1.90 -0.66
CA HIS A 14 -20.28 1.84 0.04
C HIS A 14 -20.39 2.98 1.06
N SER A 15 -21.63 3.31 1.45
CA SER A 15 -21.95 4.25 2.54
C SER A 15 -21.24 5.61 2.41
N VAL A 16 -20.45 5.98 3.42
CA VAL A 16 -19.73 7.27 3.50
C VAL A 16 -18.72 7.43 2.36
N ALA A 17 -18.08 6.32 1.94
CA ALA A 17 -17.11 6.36 0.86
C ALA A 17 -17.77 6.60 -0.50
N LEU A 18 -18.92 5.97 -0.74
CA LEU A 18 -19.71 6.21 -1.95
C LEU A 18 -20.23 7.66 -2.01
N THR A 19 -20.74 8.16 -0.87
CA THR A 19 -21.24 9.54 -0.77
C THR A 19 -20.14 10.55 -1.11
N TRP A 20 -18.95 10.36 -0.53
CA TRP A 20 -17.80 11.21 -0.84
C TRP A 20 -17.40 11.15 -2.32
N TRP A 21 -17.33 9.95 -2.90
CA TRP A 21 -16.96 9.80 -4.30
C TRP A 21 -17.96 10.51 -5.22
N ASN A 22 -19.27 10.38 -4.95
CA ASN A 22 -20.30 11.07 -5.71
C ASN A 22 -20.17 12.59 -5.63
N THR A 23 -19.89 13.14 -4.44
CA THR A 23 -19.60 14.58 -4.28
C THR A 23 -18.36 15.00 -5.08
N HIS A 24 -17.32 14.16 -5.10
CA HIS A 24 -16.12 14.45 -5.88
C HIS A 24 -16.42 14.48 -7.39
N VAL A 25 -17.14 13.48 -7.90
CA VAL A 25 -17.57 13.42 -9.31
C VAL A 25 -18.42 14.64 -9.69
N GLN A 26 -19.32 15.09 -8.81
CA GLN A 26 -20.10 16.32 -9.03
C GLN A 26 -19.22 17.57 -9.10
N THR A 27 -18.14 17.62 -8.33
CA THR A 27 -17.26 18.79 -8.24
C THR A 27 -16.36 18.94 -9.47
N ILE A 28 -15.75 17.85 -9.91
CA ILE A 28 -14.77 17.89 -11.01
C ILE A 28 -15.36 17.46 -12.37
N GLY A 29 -16.58 16.93 -12.37
CA GLY A 29 -17.26 16.41 -13.56
C GLY A 29 -16.94 14.95 -13.85
N HIS A 30 -17.88 14.26 -14.49
CA HIS A 30 -17.80 12.82 -14.77
C HIS A 30 -16.58 12.44 -15.62
N GLU A 31 -16.33 13.16 -16.72
CA GLU A 31 -15.19 12.91 -17.61
C GLU A 31 -13.84 13.06 -16.89
N ALA A 32 -13.67 14.12 -16.10
CA ALA A 32 -12.43 14.34 -15.35
C ALA A 32 -12.26 13.30 -14.22
N ALA A 33 -13.34 12.95 -13.54
CA ALA A 33 -13.30 11.98 -12.45
C ALA A 33 -12.93 10.58 -12.92
N TYR A 34 -13.52 10.11 -14.01
CA TYR A 34 -13.22 8.78 -14.54
C TYR A 34 -11.99 8.74 -15.45
N GLY A 35 -11.53 9.88 -15.95
CA GLY A 35 -10.27 10.02 -16.68
C GLY A 35 -9.02 10.10 -15.79
N MET A 36 -9.17 10.17 -14.46
CA MET A 36 -8.02 10.25 -13.56
C MET A 36 -7.23 8.93 -13.50
N SER A 37 -5.94 9.04 -13.17
CA SER A 37 -5.11 7.85 -12.99
C SER A 37 -5.47 7.09 -11.71
N TRP A 38 -5.29 5.76 -11.72
CA TRP A 38 -5.41 4.93 -10.50
C TRP A 38 -4.55 5.44 -9.34
N LYS A 39 -3.34 5.94 -9.64
CA LYS A 39 -2.43 6.53 -8.65
C LYS A 39 -3.04 7.76 -7.98
N THR A 40 -3.77 8.59 -8.73
CA THR A 40 -4.46 9.77 -8.20
C THR A 40 -5.60 9.36 -7.28
N LEU A 41 -6.45 8.41 -7.71
CA LEU A 41 -7.53 7.89 -6.87
C LEU A 41 -7.01 7.29 -5.57
N MET A 42 -5.97 6.46 -5.64
CA MET A 42 -5.34 5.86 -4.45
C MET A 42 -4.81 6.93 -3.51
N LYS A 43 -4.13 7.96 -4.03
CA LYS A 43 -3.65 9.06 -3.20
C LYS A 43 -4.81 9.76 -2.47
N MET A 44 -5.90 10.06 -3.16
CA MET A 44 -7.06 10.71 -2.55
C MET A 44 -7.74 9.85 -1.48
N MET A 45 -7.87 8.55 -1.73
CA MET A 45 -8.42 7.59 -0.77
C MET A 45 -7.54 7.51 0.48
N THR A 46 -6.22 7.47 0.31
CA THR A 46 -5.26 7.50 1.42
C THR A 46 -5.35 8.82 2.18
N ASP A 47 -5.35 9.96 1.51
CA ASP A 47 -5.39 11.27 2.18
C ASP A 47 -6.68 11.44 3.01
N LYS A 48 -7.81 10.87 2.55
CA LYS A 48 -9.09 10.97 3.25
C LYS A 48 -9.26 9.96 4.39
N TYR A 49 -8.89 8.69 4.18
CA TYR A 49 -9.21 7.60 5.09
C TYR A 49 -8.00 7.06 5.86
N CYS A 50 -6.79 7.43 5.46
CA CYS A 50 -5.52 7.06 6.09
C CYS A 50 -4.73 8.35 6.45
N PRO A 51 -5.31 9.24 7.27
CA PRO A 51 -4.68 10.52 7.53
C PRO A 51 -3.40 10.33 8.36
N ARG A 52 -2.30 10.94 7.93
CA ARG A 52 -0.95 10.70 8.46
C ARG A 52 -0.83 10.95 9.97
N ASN A 53 -1.65 11.84 10.53
CA ASN A 53 -1.69 12.12 11.96
C ASN A 53 -2.20 10.92 12.78
N GLU A 54 -3.19 10.17 12.29
CA GLU A 54 -3.70 8.98 12.98
C GLU A 54 -2.68 7.85 12.89
N ILE A 55 -2.02 7.67 11.73
CA ILE A 55 -0.90 6.71 11.59
C ILE A 55 0.21 7.07 12.59
N ARG A 56 0.55 8.35 12.71
CA ARG A 56 1.58 8.82 13.63
C ARG A 56 1.21 8.55 15.10
N LYS A 57 -0.07 8.64 15.48
CA LYS A 57 -0.52 8.25 16.83
C LYS A 57 -0.29 6.75 17.07
N LEU A 58 -0.62 5.91 16.09
CA LEU A 58 -0.40 4.47 16.17
C LEU A 58 1.10 4.12 16.22
N GLU A 59 1.94 4.82 15.44
CA GLU A 59 3.41 4.69 15.48
C GLU A 59 3.97 5.03 16.86
N ILE A 60 3.49 6.12 17.49
CA ILE A 60 3.87 6.52 18.84
C ILE A 60 3.39 5.50 19.87
N GLU A 61 2.14 5.05 19.79
CA GLU A 61 1.59 4.04 20.70
C GLU A 61 2.38 2.74 20.64
N LEU A 62 2.75 2.30 19.43
CA LEU A 62 3.59 1.13 19.23
C LEU A 62 4.99 1.33 19.81
N TRP A 63 5.60 2.50 19.62
CA TRP A 63 6.92 2.84 20.16
C TRP A 63 6.94 2.93 21.68
N GLU A 64 5.87 3.45 22.29
CA GLU A 64 5.73 3.58 23.74
C GLU A 64 5.16 2.33 24.41
N LEU A 65 4.76 1.32 23.64
CA LEU A 65 4.22 0.07 24.15
C LEU A 65 5.28 -0.62 25.02
N LYS A 66 4.99 -0.75 26.31
CA LYS A 66 5.84 -1.44 27.28
C LYS A 66 5.04 -2.55 27.95
N VAL A 67 5.71 -3.67 28.22
CA VAL A 67 5.15 -4.74 29.04
C VAL A 67 4.86 -4.16 30.43
N LYS A 68 3.59 -4.12 30.83
CA LYS A 68 3.17 -3.71 32.17
C LYS A 68 2.83 -4.96 32.98
N GLY A 69 3.56 -5.20 34.06
CA GLY A 69 3.37 -6.37 34.93
C GLY A 69 3.82 -7.68 34.28
N THR A 70 3.16 -8.79 34.62
CA THR A 70 3.47 -10.14 34.12
C THR A 70 2.59 -10.58 32.95
N ASP A 71 1.66 -9.73 32.49
CA ASP A 71 0.71 -10.07 31.43
C ASP A 71 1.31 -9.86 30.03
N LEU A 72 2.16 -10.82 29.66
CA LEU A 72 2.80 -10.88 28.34
C LEU A 72 1.80 -11.14 27.21
N ALA A 73 0.66 -11.78 27.51
CA ALA A 73 -0.35 -12.12 26.53
C ALA A 73 -1.06 -10.86 26.01
N SER A 74 -1.51 -9.99 26.91
CA SER A 74 -2.14 -8.72 26.53
C SER A 74 -1.18 -7.78 25.79
N TYR A 75 0.10 -7.75 26.18
CA TYR A 75 1.13 -7.00 25.45
C TYR A 75 1.30 -7.53 24.02
N THR A 76 1.42 -8.85 23.87
CA THR A 76 1.64 -9.48 22.56
C THR A 76 0.44 -9.25 21.64
N GLN A 77 -0.78 -9.39 22.17
CA GLN A 77 -2.00 -9.09 21.43
C GLN A 77 -2.03 -7.62 20.99
N ARG A 78 -1.76 -6.67 21.89
CA ARG A 78 -1.78 -5.25 21.56
C ARG A 78 -0.70 -4.86 20.56
N PHE A 79 0.49 -5.45 20.67
CA PHE A 79 1.57 -5.28 19.71
C PHE A 79 1.17 -5.78 18.32
N GLN A 80 0.55 -6.96 18.23
CA GLN A 80 0.07 -7.52 16.97
C GLN A 80 -1.03 -6.66 16.32
N GLU A 81 -1.98 -6.15 17.11
CA GLU A 81 -3.02 -5.23 16.64
C GLU A 81 -2.42 -3.93 16.08
N LEU A 82 -1.51 -3.31 16.83
CA LEU A 82 -0.85 -2.06 16.42
C LEU A 82 0.07 -2.27 15.22
N ALA A 83 0.83 -3.37 15.19
CA ALA A 83 1.68 -3.73 14.05
C ALA A 83 0.87 -4.03 12.79
N LEU A 84 -0.30 -4.67 12.93
CA LEU A 84 -1.22 -4.89 11.81
C LEU A 84 -1.79 -3.57 11.29
N LEU A 85 -2.30 -2.70 12.17
CA LEU A 85 -2.85 -1.40 11.78
C LEU A 85 -1.77 -0.54 11.12
N CYS A 86 -0.60 -0.36 11.75
CA CYS A 86 0.52 0.37 11.17
C CYS A 86 1.00 -0.27 9.85
N GLY A 87 1.10 -1.60 9.79
CA GLY A 87 1.51 -2.32 8.59
C GLY A 87 0.51 -2.12 7.44
N GLN A 88 -0.79 -2.23 7.70
CA GLN A 88 -1.85 -2.07 6.72
C GLN A 88 -1.99 -0.61 6.24
N TYR A 89 -1.65 0.37 7.09
CA TYR A 89 -1.63 1.80 6.75
C TYR A 89 -0.34 2.27 6.06
N VAL A 90 0.84 1.72 6.42
CA VAL A 90 2.16 2.12 5.86
C VAL A 90 2.52 1.33 4.60
N GLY A 91 1.98 0.14 4.41
CA GLY A 91 2.19 -0.61 3.18
C GLY A 91 1.03 -1.54 2.93
N GLY A 92 0.29 -1.33 1.83
CA GLY A 92 -0.63 -2.33 1.25
C GLY A 92 0.08 -3.60 0.74
N LEU A 93 1.06 -4.10 1.50
CA LEU A 93 1.93 -5.23 1.24
C LEU A 93 1.68 -6.50 2.09
N PRO A 94 0.83 -6.58 3.16
CA PRO A 94 0.86 -7.75 4.04
C PRO A 94 0.32 -9.00 3.35
N ASP A 95 -0.70 -8.87 2.50
CA ASP A 95 -1.43 -10.02 1.95
C ASP A 95 -0.54 -10.96 1.11
N MET A 96 0.45 -10.42 0.39
CA MET A 96 1.34 -11.23 -0.44
C MET A 96 2.43 -11.94 0.37
N ILE A 97 2.94 -11.34 1.45
CA ILE A 97 4.02 -11.96 2.25
C ILE A 97 3.40 -12.98 3.21
N HIS A 98 2.26 -12.64 3.81
CA HIS A 98 1.53 -13.54 4.70
C HIS A 98 1.20 -14.87 4.01
N GLY A 99 0.65 -14.83 2.79
CA GLY A 99 0.36 -16.06 2.03
C GLY A 99 1.60 -16.91 1.73
N SER A 100 2.73 -16.28 1.39
CA SER A 100 3.99 -16.99 1.13
C SER A 100 4.64 -17.54 2.39
N VAL A 101 4.58 -16.83 3.52
CA VAL A 101 5.11 -17.29 4.81
C VAL A 101 4.30 -18.48 5.34
N VAL A 102 2.97 -18.41 5.27
CA VAL A 102 2.08 -19.51 5.67
C VAL A 102 2.30 -20.75 4.79
N ALA A 103 2.50 -20.56 3.48
CA ALA A 103 2.80 -21.66 2.55
C ALA A 103 4.14 -22.36 2.86
N SER A 104 5.12 -21.62 3.38
CA SER A 104 6.42 -22.18 3.79
C SER A 104 6.39 -23.00 5.07
N LYS A 105 5.26 -23.01 5.80
CA LYS A 105 5.05 -23.81 7.03
C LYS A 105 6.25 -23.78 8.00
N PRO A 106 6.65 -22.59 8.48
CA PRO A 106 7.76 -22.48 9.42
C PRO A 106 7.44 -23.27 10.70
N LYS A 107 8.43 -24.03 11.18
CA LYS A 107 8.34 -24.81 12.41
C LYS A 107 8.66 -23.97 13.64
N THR A 108 9.35 -22.84 13.45
CA THR A 108 9.71 -21.92 14.53
C THR A 108 9.44 -20.47 14.16
N MET A 109 9.27 -19.59 15.16
CA MET A 109 9.11 -18.15 14.93
C MET A 109 10.32 -17.53 14.22
N GLN A 110 11.53 -18.03 14.51
CA GLN A 110 12.76 -17.55 13.87
C GLN A 110 12.76 -17.84 12.36
N GLU A 111 12.33 -19.03 11.96
CA GLU A 111 12.16 -19.39 10.54
C GLU A 111 11.12 -18.49 9.85
N ALA A 112 10.02 -18.18 10.53
CA ALA A 112 8.99 -17.29 9.98
C ALA A 112 9.54 -15.86 9.75
N ILE A 113 10.40 -15.37 10.64
CA ILE A 113 11.06 -14.06 10.54
C ILE A 113 12.07 -14.05 9.38
N GLU A 114 12.89 -15.09 9.26
CA GLU A 114 13.88 -15.22 8.18
C GLU A 114 13.21 -15.28 6.80
N ILE A 115 12.16 -16.10 6.66
CA ILE A 115 11.39 -16.22 5.41
C ILE A 115 10.72 -14.88 5.07
N SER A 116 10.13 -14.20 6.05
CA SER A 116 9.50 -12.88 5.83
C SER A 116 10.50 -11.84 5.36
N THR A 117 11.70 -11.82 5.96
CA THR A 117 12.78 -10.89 5.63
C THR A 117 13.33 -11.17 4.23
N GLU A 118 13.58 -12.43 3.89
CA GLU A 118 14.03 -12.83 2.55
C GLU A 118 13.03 -12.46 1.46
N LEU A 119 11.73 -12.69 1.71
CA LEU A 119 10.65 -12.32 0.79
C LEU A 119 10.56 -10.81 0.59
N MET A 120 10.75 -10.04 1.66
CA MET A 120 10.76 -8.58 1.61
C MET A 120 11.94 -8.06 0.79
N ASP A 121 13.14 -8.58 1.05
CA ASP A 121 14.37 -8.25 0.33
C ASP A 121 14.28 -8.58 -1.16
N LYS A 122 13.72 -9.75 -1.50
CA LYS A 122 13.50 -10.16 -2.89
C LYS A 122 12.55 -9.22 -3.61
N LYS A 123 11.48 -8.78 -2.95
CA LYS A 123 10.54 -7.79 -3.52
C LYS A 123 11.18 -6.43 -3.72
N ILE A 124 11.98 -5.95 -2.77
CA ILE A 124 12.71 -4.68 -2.88
C ILE A 124 13.63 -4.71 -4.10
N ARG A 125 14.38 -5.81 -4.29
CA ARG A 125 15.23 -6.02 -5.47
C ARG A 125 14.41 -6.02 -6.77
N THR A 126 13.32 -6.78 -6.84
CA THR A 126 12.45 -6.81 -8.04
C THR A 126 11.83 -5.44 -8.35
N PHE A 127 11.48 -4.66 -7.33
CA PHE A 127 10.92 -3.32 -7.52
C PHE A 127 11.98 -2.35 -8.06
N ALA A 128 13.19 -2.37 -7.50
CA ALA A 128 14.32 -1.57 -7.99
C ALA A 128 14.70 -1.93 -9.44
N GLU A 129 14.67 -3.23 -9.80
CA GLU A 129 14.90 -3.69 -11.16
C GLU A 129 13.83 -3.19 -12.14
N ARG A 130 12.55 -3.23 -11.76
CA ARG A 130 11.44 -2.69 -12.60
C ARG A 130 11.53 -1.17 -12.76
N GLU A 131 11.97 -0.46 -11.73
CA GLU A 131 12.15 0.98 -11.77
C GLU A 131 13.30 1.36 -12.71
N THR A 132 14.44 0.67 -12.62
CA THR A 132 15.59 0.91 -13.52
C THR A 132 15.30 0.50 -14.97
N ALA A 133 14.51 -0.56 -15.18
CA ALA A 133 14.05 -0.96 -16.52
C ALA A 133 13.08 0.07 -17.11
N SER A 134 12.18 0.64 -16.30
CA SER A 134 11.26 1.69 -16.74
C SER A 134 11.97 3.00 -17.06
N LYS A 135 12.96 3.40 -16.24
CA LYS A 135 13.82 4.58 -16.51
C LYS A 135 14.58 4.44 -17.83
N ARG A 136 15.19 3.28 -18.08
CA ARG A 136 15.89 2.98 -19.35
C ARG A 136 14.96 3.00 -20.57
N LYS A 137 13.72 2.51 -20.44
CA LYS A 137 12.72 2.60 -21.51
C LYS A 137 12.28 4.04 -21.77
N PHE A 138 12.07 4.84 -20.73
CA PHE A 138 11.71 6.26 -20.87
C PHE A 138 12.79 7.06 -21.59
N GLU A 139 14.07 6.87 -21.23
CA GLU A 139 15.21 7.50 -21.93
C GLU A 139 15.28 7.10 -23.41
N ASN A 140 15.10 5.81 -23.73
CA ASN A 140 15.12 5.36 -25.13
C ASN A 140 13.96 5.94 -25.94
N THR A 141 12.75 5.99 -25.39
CA THR A 141 11.60 6.61 -26.08
C THR A 141 11.84 8.10 -26.33
N SER A 142 12.38 8.83 -25.34
CA SER A 142 12.66 10.26 -25.47
C SER A 142 13.75 10.59 -26.50
N ARG A 143 14.77 9.73 -26.66
CA ARG A 143 15.79 9.87 -27.73
C ARG A 143 15.20 9.61 -29.12
N THR A 144 14.35 8.60 -29.27
CA THR A 144 13.73 8.27 -30.57
C THR A 144 12.79 9.38 -31.06
N THR A 145 12.00 9.99 -30.17
CA THR A 145 11.10 11.11 -30.54
C THR A 145 11.89 12.36 -30.96
N ARG A 146 13.03 12.64 -30.32
CA ARG A 146 13.89 13.79 -30.67
C ARG A 146 14.53 13.66 -32.06
N ASN A 147 14.88 12.44 -32.48
CA ASN A 147 15.50 12.19 -33.78
C ASN A 147 14.50 12.15 -34.95
N GLN A 148 13.18 12.09 -34.68
CA GLN A 148 12.13 12.14 -35.72
C GLN A 148 11.58 13.55 -35.96
N GLN A 149 11.95 14.53 -35.12
CA GLN A 149 11.54 15.93 -35.25
C GLN A 149 12.63 16.84 -35.83
N GLN A 150 13.71 16.26 -36.35
CA GLN A 150 14.75 16.92 -37.15
C GLN A 150 14.70 16.42 -38.59
#